data_AF-A0A3P7I7G9-F1
#
_entry.id   AF-A0A3P7I7G9-F1
#
_cell.length_a   1.000
_cell.length_b   1.000
_cell.length_c   1.000
_cell.angle_alpha   90.00
_cell.angle_beta   90.00
_cell.angle_gamma   90.00
#
_symmetry.space_group_name_H-M   'P 1'
#
loop_
_entity.id
_entity.type
_entity.pdbx_description
1 polymer ?
#
loop_
_entity_poly.entity_id
_entity_poly.type
_entity_poly.pdbx_seq_one_letter_code
_entity_poly.pdbx_strand_id
1 'polypeptide(L)'
;PDTEAVLYFADDDNSYDLRLFDQCIRNVKRLGVWPVGLVGGAWVEAPKVGKNGRIEAWDVLFAPRREFATDMAGFALHIKELFRVRK
;
A
#
# COMPACT_ATOMS: atom_id res chain seq x y z
N PRO A 1 15.94 12.26 7.34
CA PRO A 1 16.37 12.93 6.09
C PRO A 1 15.34 13.99 5.67
N ASP A 2 15.81 15.14 5.20
CA ASP A 2 14.96 16.20 4.63
C ASP A 2 14.56 15.92 3.17
N THR A 3 14.74 14.68 2.73
CA THR A 3 14.38 14.21 1.40
C THR A 3 12.88 13.92 1.32
N GLU A 4 12.22 14.56 0.36
CA GLU A 4 10.86 14.22 -0.07
C GLU A 4 10.94 13.06 -1.07
N ALA A 5 10.74 11.85 -0.58
CA ALA A 5 10.80 10.64 -1.39
C ALA A 5 9.84 9.57 -0.86
N VAL A 6 9.35 8.74 -1.78
CA VAL A 6 8.46 7.63 -1.50
C VAL A 6 9.20 6.33 -1.79
N LEU A 7 9.08 5.38 -0.87
CA LEU A 7 9.60 4.03 -1.00
C LEU A 7 8.44 3.10 -1.37
N TYR A 8 8.58 2.42 -2.51
CA TYR A 8 7.67 1.40 -2.99
C TYR A 8 8.44 0.11 -3.20
N PHE A 9 7.96 -0.99 -2.62
CA PHE A 9 8.56 -2.32 -2.78
C PHE A 9 7.83 -3.01 -3.93
N ALA A 10 8.53 -3.18 -5.04
CA ALA A 10 7.98 -3.75 -6.26
C ALA A 10 8.79 -5.01 -6.62
N ASP A 11 8.14 -6.17 -6.51
CA ASP A 11 8.69 -7.45 -6.95
C ASP A 11 8.88 -7.45 -8.49
N ASP A 12 9.87 -8.19 -8.98
CA ASP A 12 10.28 -8.15 -10.39
C ASP A 12 9.35 -8.92 -11.34
N ASP A 13 8.40 -9.67 -10.80
CA ASP A 13 7.48 -10.57 -11.52
C ASP A 13 6.04 -10.04 -11.58
N ASN A 14 5.76 -8.92 -10.92
CA ASN A 14 4.48 -8.26 -10.90
C ASN A 14 4.25 -7.40 -12.15
N SER A 15 2.98 -7.05 -12.41
CA SER A 15 2.61 -6.12 -13.50
C SER A 15 2.16 -4.78 -12.93
N TYR A 16 2.80 -3.69 -13.37
CA TYR A 16 2.54 -2.35 -12.86
C TYR A 16 2.05 -1.40 -13.96
N ASP A 17 0.88 -0.79 -13.73
CA ASP A 17 0.36 0.27 -14.59
C ASP A 17 1.04 1.60 -14.28
N LEU A 18 1.42 2.38 -15.29
CA LEU A 18 2.06 3.69 -15.10
C LEU A 18 1.20 4.67 -14.27
N ARG A 19 -0.13 4.53 -14.32
CA ARG A 19 -1.07 5.34 -13.52
C ARG A 19 -0.85 5.12 -12.03
N LEU A 20 -0.39 3.95 -11.58
CA LEU A 20 -0.07 3.68 -10.18
C LEU A 20 1.00 4.65 -9.67
N PHE A 21 2.04 4.88 -10.47
CA PHE A 21 3.14 5.76 -10.07
C PHE A 21 2.73 7.23 -10.05
N ASP A 22 1.95 7.67 -11.05
CA ASP A 22 1.55 9.06 -11.21
C ASP A 22 0.41 9.47 -10.26
N GLN A 23 -0.62 8.63 -10.16
CA GLN A 23 -1.85 8.95 -9.42
C GLN A 23 -1.77 8.57 -7.95
N CYS A 24 -0.98 7.55 -7.60
CA CYS A 24 -0.91 7.03 -6.22
C CYS A 24 0.46 7.27 -5.59
N ILE A 25 1.51 6.59 -6.06
CA ILE A 25 2.81 6.50 -5.35
C ILE A 25 3.42 7.89 -5.12
N ARG A 26 3.51 8.74 -6.14
CA ARG A 26 4.07 10.10 -6.02
C ARG A 26 3.31 11.01 -5.05
N ASN A 27 2.04 10.71 -4.77
CA ASN A 27 1.17 11.53 -3.94
C ASN A 27 1.19 11.13 -2.45
N VAL A 28 1.90 10.05 -2.09
CA VAL A 28 1.98 9.55 -0.71
C VAL A 28 2.66 10.57 0.21
N LYS A 29 1.94 11.03 1.23
CA LYS A 29 2.46 11.97 2.25
C LYS A 29 3.01 11.29 3.50
N ARG A 30 2.50 10.11 3.83
CA ARG A 30 2.95 9.30 4.99
C ARG A 30 2.91 7.81 4.66
N LEU A 31 1.72 7.28 4.43
CA LEU A 31 1.46 5.91 4.02
C LEU A 31 0.34 5.94 2.97
N GLY A 32 0.53 5.27 1.85
CA GLY A 32 -0.50 5.06 0.82
C GLY A 32 -0.77 3.57 0.68
N VAL A 33 -2.04 3.23 0.47
CA VAL A 33 -2.50 1.84 0.31
C VAL A 33 -3.54 1.81 -0.81
N TRP A 34 -3.52 0.77 -1.64
CA TRP A 34 -4.44 0.59 -2.76
C TRP A 34 -4.79 -0.90 -2.96
N PRO A 35 -5.83 -1.20 -3.76
CA PRO A 35 -6.16 -2.57 -4.13
C PRO A 35 -5.06 -3.25 -4.96
N VAL A 36 -4.91 -4.56 -4.80
CA VAL A 36 -3.99 -5.41 -5.56
C VAL A 36 -4.77 -6.54 -6.21
N GLY A 37 -4.50 -6.79 -7.49
CA GLY A 37 -5.14 -7.86 -8.24
C GLY A 37 -4.44 -9.20 -8.07
N LEU A 38 -5.20 -10.30 -8.20
CA LEU A 38 -4.71 -11.68 -8.28
C LEU A 38 -3.81 -12.11 -7.10
N VAL A 39 -4.16 -11.69 -5.88
CA VAL A 39 -3.41 -12.00 -4.66
C VAL A 39 -4.31 -12.66 -3.61
N GLY A 40 -3.72 -13.44 -2.69
CA GLY A 40 -4.46 -14.05 -1.57
C GLY A 40 -5.57 -15.03 -1.97
N GLY A 41 -5.58 -15.49 -3.22
CA GLY A 41 -6.65 -16.32 -3.79
C GLY A 41 -7.88 -15.54 -4.25
N ALA A 42 -7.84 -14.20 -4.25
CA ALA A 42 -8.91 -13.33 -4.71
C ALA A 42 -8.56 -12.66 -6.04
N TRP A 43 -9.59 -12.23 -6.79
CA TRP A 43 -9.40 -11.40 -7.99
C TRP A 43 -8.81 -10.04 -7.64
N VAL A 44 -9.25 -9.46 -6.52
CA VAL A 44 -8.76 -8.21 -5.96
C VAL A 44 -8.82 -8.32 -4.44
N GLU A 45 -7.74 -7.96 -3.76
CA GLU A 45 -7.74 -7.66 -2.34
C GLU A 45 -7.61 -6.14 -2.14
N ALA A 46 -8.37 -5.56 -1.22
CA ALA A 46 -8.46 -4.10 -1.09
C ALA A 46 -8.62 -3.61 0.36
N PRO A 47 -8.12 -2.41 0.70
CA PRO A 47 -8.51 -1.75 1.94
C PRO A 47 -9.99 -1.34 1.89
N LYS A 48 -10.75 -1.64 2.96
CA LYS A 48 -12.10 -1.12 3.14
C LYS A 48 -12.02 0.28 3.72
N VAL A 49 -12.35 1.28 2.90
CA VAL A 49 -12.28 2.70 3.27
C VAL A 49 -13.64 3.19 3.77
N GLY A 50 -13.65 3.75 4.98
CA GLY A 50 -14.82 4.35 5.60
C GLY A 50 -15.19 5.72 5.01
N LYS A 51 -16.31 6.28 5.46
CA LYS A 51 -16.82 7.59 4.99
C LYS A 51 -15.86 8.75 5.26
N ASN A 52 -14.96 8.60 6.22
CA ASN A 52 -13.95 9.59 6.59
C ASN A 52 -12.65 9.47 5.79
N GLY A 53 -12.59 8.59 4.79
CA GLY A 53 -11.38 8.35 4.00
C GLY A 53 -10.29 7.57 4.74
N ARG A 54 -10.61 6.92 5.86
CA ARG A 54 -9.70 6.06 6.62
C ARG A 54 -9.98 4.59 6.36
N ILE A 55 -8.95 3.77 6.45
CA ILE A 55 -9.07 2.31 6.37
C ILE A 55 -9.73 1.82 7.67
N GLU A 56 -10.84 1.10 7.55
CA GLU A 56 -11.60 0.53 8.67
C GLU A 56 -11.45 -0.99 8.75
N ALA A 57 -11.18 -1.65 7.62
CA ALA A 57 -10.94 -3.09 7.53
C ALA A 57 -10.22 -3.44 6.21
N TRP A 58 -10.08 -4.74 5.94
CA TRP A 58 -9.52 -5.28 4.72
C TRP A 58 -10.51 -6.24 4.06
N ASP A 59 -10.71 -6.07 2.76
CA ASP A 59 -11.47 -7.00 1.91
C ASP A 59 -10.49 -7.98 1.27
N VAL A 60 -10.25 -9.09 1.97
CA VAL A 60 -9.24 -10.10 1.66
C VAL A 60 -9.82 -11.49 1.95
N LEU A 61 -9.33 -12.51 1.24
CA LEU A 61 -9.72 -13.90 1.54
C LEU A 61 -8.75 -14.54 2.54
N PHE A 62 -7.46 -14.28 2.40
CA PHE A 62 -6.44 -14.92 3.20
C PHE A 62 -6.10 -14.12 4.47
N ALA A 63 -6.29 -14.76 5.63
CA ALA A 63 -5.94 -14.21 6.95
C ALA A 63 -6.46 -12.77 7.19
N PRO A 64 -7.79 -12.53 7.15
CA PRO A 64 -8.39 -11.19 7.22
C PRO A 64 -8.22 -10.47 8.57
N ARG A 65 -7.78 -11.18 9.61
CA ARG A 65 -7.57 -10.62 10.95
C ARG A 65 -6.16 -10.07 11.18
N ARG A 66 -5.28 -10.09 10.17
CA ARG A 66 -3.97 -9.43 10.24
C ARG A 66 -4.16 -7.93 10.40
N GLU A 67 -3.27 -7.30 11.16
CA GLU A 67 -3.28 -5.85 11.38
C GLU A 67 -3.23 -5.08 10.05
N PHE A 68 -2.33 -5.51 9.16
CA PHE A 68 -2.21 -5.03 7.79
C PHE A 68 -2.40 -6.21 6.83
N ALA A 69 -3.65 -6.47 6.42
CA ALA A 69 -3.96 -7.49 5.43
C ALA A 69 -3.85 -6.91 4.02
N THR A 70 -2.61 -6.64 3.61
CA THR A 70 -2.26 -6.16 2.27
C THR A 70 -1.03 -6.91 1.77
N ASP A 71 -0.85 -6.92 0.46
CA ASP A 71 0.31 -7.47 -0.22
C ASP A 71 1.47 -6.46 -0.28
N MET A 72 2.69 -6.90 -0.58
CA MET A 72 3.85 -6.02 -0.75
C MET A 72 3.62 -4.94 -1.82
N ALA A 73 2.97 -5.29 -2.93
CA ALA A 73 2.66 -4.35 -4.00
C ALA A 73 1.53 -3.37 -3.66
N GLY A 74 0.84 -3.55 -2.54
CA GLY A 74 -0.37 -2.80 -2.16
C GLY A 74 -0.14 -1.51 -1.38
N PHE A 75 1.11 -1.16 -1.06
CA PHE A 75 1.40 0.02 -0.27
C PHE A 75 2.72 0.70 -0.64
N ALA A 76 2.83 1.99 -0.33
CA ALA A 76 4.09 2.72 -0.29
C ALA A 76 4.13 3.65 0.93
N LEU A 77 5.34 4.00 1.37
CA LEU A 77 5.54 4.89 2.51
C LEU A 77 6.47 6.04 2.17
N HIS A 78 6.27 7.17 2.84
CA HIS A 78 7.21 8.27 2.77
C HIS A 78 8.52 7.90 3.50
N ILE A 79 9.67 8.23 2.92
CA ILE A 79 10.98 7.80 3.45
C ILE A 79 11.24 8.27 4.89
N LYS A 80 10.62 9.38 5.31
CA LYS A 80 10.63 9.88 6.69
C LYS A 80 10.10 8.84 7.69
N GLU A 81 9.13 8.02 7.32
CA GLU A 81 8.57 6.98 8.20
C GLU A 81 9.55 5.84 8.46
N LEU A 82 10.38 5.47 7.46
CA LEU A 82 11.42 4.44 7.61
C LEU A 82 12.46 4.85 8.66
N PHE A 83 12.89 6.12 8.63
CA PHE A 83 13.88 6.64 9.57
C PHE A 83 13.29 7.07 10.92
N ARG A 84 11.96 7.23 11.04
CA ARG A 84 11.30 7.52 12.32
C ARG A 84 11.48 6.39 13.33
N VAL A 85 11.52 5.14 12.86
CA VAL A 85 11.57 3.94 13.72
C VAL A 85 12.98 3.65 14.23
N ARG A 86 14.03 4.23 13.61
CA ARG A 86 15.39 4.20 14.14
C ARG A 86 15.49 5.15 15.34
N LYS A 87 15.47 4.58 16.54
CA LYS A 87 16.08 5.18 17.73
C LYS A 87 17.56 4.84 17.75
#